data_AF-A0A536SAV9-F1
#
_entry.id   AF-A0A536SAV9-F1
#
_cell.length_a   1.000
_cell.length_b   1.000
_cell.length_c   1.000
_cell.angle_alpha   90.00
_cell.angle_beta   90.00
_cell.angle_gamma   90.00
#
_symmetry.space_group_name_H-M   'P 1'
#
loop_
_entity.id
_entity.type
_entity.pdbx_description
1 polymer ?
#
loop_
_entity_poly.entity_id
_entity_poly.type
_entity_poly.pdbx_seq_one_letter_code
_entity_poly.pdbx_strand_id
1 'polypeptide(L)'
;LSVYSIRVVETIPGKSCMGLEIPNPHRQIVRLSEIISSRAYHELHTPLTLALGKDIAGNPIVADLAKMPHVLVAGTTGSGKSVALNAMILSILYKAEPREVRFILVDPKMLELSAYQNIPHLLAPVVTDMRQAANALTWCMGEVERRYRFMTWIGVRNLSGYNHKVADAEKSGTPLMDPDTLESGEPQRLEKLPCIVVIIDELADMIMVSGKKVEELIARLAQKARAAGVHLILATQRPSVDVITGLIKANIPTRIAFQVSSKVDSRTILDQQGAESLIGQGDMLYLPPGAGMCQRVHGAYVADQEVHKVVDYLKSLGRPEYVEGLLEAEEAEGGAEPGPGGESAESDPLYDQAVEIVLRTRRASISLVQRHLRIGYNRAARLIEQMEQAGLVSAMQSNGNRDVLVPAKAE
;
A
#
# COMPACT_ATOMS: atom_id res chain seq x y z
N LEU A 1 -8.20 -41.04 20.76
CA LEU A 1 -7.70 -39.66 21.01
C LEU A 1 -8.91 -38.74 21.09
N SER A 2 -9.19 -38.12 22.25
CA SER A 2 -10.25 -37.10 22.35
C SER A 2 -9.62 -35.73 22.07
N VAL A 3 -9.31 -35.47 20.79
CA VAL A 3 -8.65 -34.25 20.34
C VAL A 3 -9.46 -33.62 19.21
N TYR A 4 -9.58 -32.30 19.22
CA TYR A 4 -10.45 -31.55 18.31
C TYR A 4 -10.01 -31.61 16.84
N SER A 5 -8.70 -31.65 16.59
CA SER A 5 -8.13 -31.84 15.25
C SER A 5 -6.77 -32.54 15.33
N ILE A 6 -6.38 -33.19 14.23
CA ILE A 6 -5.06 -33.78 14.02
C ILE A 6 -4.59 -33.33 12.65
N ARG A 7 -3.36 -32.79 12.57
CA ARG A 7 -2.74 -32.47 11.28
C ARG A 7 -1.74 -33.55 10.92
N VAL A 8 -1.92 -34.13 9.73
CA VAL A 8 -1.01 -35.13 9.17
C VAL A 8 -0.01 -34.40 8.27
N VAL A 9 1.27 -34.57 8.53
CA VAL A 9 2.37 -34.06 7.72
C VAL A 9 2.96 -35.24 6.96
N GLU A 10 2.62 -35.36 5.68
CA GLU A 10 2.98 -36.50 4.85
C GLU A 10 4.50 -36.68 4.72
N THR A 11 5.25 -35.59 4.69
CA THR A 11 6.72 -35.61 4.56
C THR A 11 7.37 -34.62 5.52
N ILE A 12 8.33 -35.10 6.32
CA ILE A 12 9.16 -34.23 7.15
C ILE A 12 10.50 -34.03 6.43
N PRO A 13 10.89 -32.79 6.09
CA PRO A 13 12.16 -32.51 5.44
C PRO A 13 13.35 -33.17 6.16
N GLY A 14 14.14 -33.94 5.41
CA GLY A 14 15.33 -34.63 5.94
C GLY A 14 15.04 -35.88 6.77
N LYS A 15 13.79 -36.38 6.84
CA LYS A 15 13.44 -37.60 7.59
C LYS A 15 12.55 -38.53 6.75
N SER A 16 12.61 -39.84 7.05
CA SER A 16 11.79 -40.89 6.43
C SER A 16 10.46 -41.14 7.15
N CYS A 17 10.06 -40.26 8.08
CA CYS A 17 8.84 -40.40 8.88
C CYS A 17 7.74 -39.41 8.48
N MET A 18 6.49 -39.80 8.73
CA MET A 18 5.34 -38.89 8.72
C MET A 18 5.21 -38.18 10.07
N GLY A 19 4.71 -36.95 10.05
CA GLY A 19 4.39 -36.18 11.25
C GLY A 19 2.91 -36.28 11.60
N LEU A 20 2.63 -36.45 12.89
CA LEU A 20 1.27 -36.29 13.45
C LEU A 20 1.32 -35.18 14.49
N GLU A 21 0.76 -34.03 14.13
CA GLU A 21 0.69 -32.87 15.01
C GLU A 21 -0.63 -32.93 15.80
N ILE A 22 -0.50 -33.07 17.12
CA ILE A 22 -1.62 -33.18 18.05
C ILE A 22 -1.64 -31.92 18.93
N PRO A 23 -2.78 -31.22 19.04
CA PRO A 23 -2.89 -30.04 19.90
C PRO A 23 -2.63 -30.40 21.36
N ASN A 24 -1.83 -29.58 22.04
CA ASN A 24 -1.63 -29.70 23.49
C ASN A 24 -2.95 -29.42 24.24
N PRO A 25 -3.22 -30.09 25.38
CA PRO A 25 -4.40 -29.81 26.21
C PRO A 25 -4.45 -28.36 26.72
N HIS A 26 -3.29 -27.80 27.05
CA HIS A 26 -3.12 -26.41 27.44
C HIS A 26 -2.26 -25.68 26.41
N ARG A 27 -2.86 -24.76 25.67
CA ARG A 27 -2.17 -23.96 24.66
C ARG A 27 -1.50 -22.77 25.31
N GLN A 28 -0.22 -22.55 25.01
CA GLN A 28 0.48 -21.34 25.39
C GLN A 28 0.20 -20.23 24.38
N ILE A 29 -0.10 -19.03 24.86
CA ILE A 29 -0.24 -17.84 24.01
C ILE A 29 1.16 -17.37 23.61
N VAL A 30 1.38 -17.18 22.31
CA VAL A 30 2.61 -16.57 21.78
C VAL A 30 2.41 -15.05 21.78
N ARG A 31 3.06 -14.30 22.67
CA ARG A 31 2.91 -12.84 22.71
C ARG A 31 3.78 -12.16 21.66
N LEU A 32 3.28 -11.07 21.05
CA LEU A 32 4.06 -10.26 20.10
C LEU A 32 5.37 -9.74 20.72
N SER A 33 5.35 -9.35 21.99
CA SER A 33 6.54 -8.92 22.71
C SER A 33 7.65 -9.97 22.76
N GLU A 34 7.30 -11.26 22.81
CA GLU A 34 8.30 -12.34 22.79
C GLU A 34 9.04 -12.43 21.45
N ILE A 35 8.36 -12.09 20.34
CA ILE A 35 8.94 -12.14 19.01
C ILE A 35 9.74 -10.88 18.72
N ILE A 36 9.20 -9.71 19.04
CA ILE A 36 9.89 -8.42 18.87
C ILE A 36 11.15 -8.37 19.74
N SER A 37 11.14 -8.93 20.95
CA SER A 37 12.34 -9.00 21.82
C SER A 37 13.35 -10.08 21.39
N SER A 38 13.04 -10.87 20.36
CA SER A 38 13.89 -11.97 19.95
C SER A 38 15.09 -11.49 19.14
N ARG A 39 16.21 -12.23 19.25
CA ARG A 39 17.40 -12.01 18.44
C ARG A 39 17.08 -12.05 16.94
N ALA A 40 16.21 -12.98 16.51
CA ALA A 40 15.81 -13.12 15.12
C ALA A 40 15.18 -11.84 14.55
N TYR A 41 14.33 -11.16 15.34
CA TYR A 41 13.74 -9.88 14.95
C TYR A 41 14.78 -8.75 14.88
N HIS A 42 15.66 -8.65 15.87
CA HIS A 42 16.66 -7.59 15.92
C HIS A 42 17.76 -7.71 14.84
N GLU A 43 18.14 -8.93 14.45
CA GLU A 43 19.16 -9.18 13.41
C GLU A 43 18.66 -8.89 11.99
N LEU A 44 17.35 -8.87 11.74
CA LEU A 44 16.81 -8.38 10.47
C LEU A 44 16.83 -6.84 10.46
N HIS A 45 17.83 -6.23 9.84
CA HIS A 45 17.95 -4.76 9.82
C HIS A 45 16.96 -4.02 8.88
N THR A 46 16.15 -4.75 8.11
CA THR A 46 15.14 -4.16 7.22
C THR A 46 14.01 -3.49 8.02
N PRO A 47 13.55 -2.27 7.65
CA PRO A 47 12.41 -1.63 8.31
C PRO A 47 11.10 -2.39 8.06
N LEU A 48 11.08 -3.31 7.08
CA LEU A 48 9.93 -4.11 6.70
C LEU A 48 9.94 -5.51 7.34
N THR A 49 10.46 -5.61 8.57
CA THR A 49 10.49 -6.87 9.33
C THR A 49 9.08 -7.17 9.87
N LEU A 50 8.59 -8.39 9.65
CA LEU A 50 7.31 -8.88 10.16
C LEU A 50 7.55 -9.97 11.21
N ALA A 51 7.04 -9.78 12.44
CA ALA A 51 7.01 -10.81 13.47
C ALA A 51 5.78 -11.70 13.26
N LEU A 52 6.00 -12.91 12.72
CA LEU A 52 4.92 -13.82 12.40
C LEU A 52 4.44 -14.60 13.62
N GLY A 53 5.36 -15.09 14.46
CA GLY A 53 5.00 -15.91 15.62
C GLY A 53 6.08 -16.90 15.99
N LYS A 54 5.71 -18.11 16.39
CA LYS A 54 6.63 -19.23 16.67
C LYS A 54 6.36 -20.43 15.78
N ASP A 55 7.39 -21.19 15.43
CA ASP A 55 7.19 -22.50 14.81
C ASP A 55 6.65 -23.52 15.83
N ILE A 56 6.40 -24.74 15.35
CA ILE A 56 5.94 -25.86 16.19
C ILE A 56 6.92 -26.27 17.30
N ALA A 57 8.18 -25.85 17.22
CA ALA A 57 9.22 -26.08 18.22
C ALA A 57 9.39 -24.89 19.19
N GLY A 58 8.64 -23.80 19.00
CA GLY A 58 8.68 -22.60 19.83
C GLY A 58 9.74 -21.57 19.40
N ASN A 59 10.42 -21.76 18.27
CA ASN A 59 11.41 -20.81 17.77
C ASN A 59 10.73 -19.60 17.13
N PRO A 60 11.24 -18.37 17.33
CA PRO A 60 10.66 -17.17 16.74
C PRO A 60 10.78 -17.20 15.21
N ILE A 61 9.65 -16.96 14.54
CA ILE A 61 9.55 -16.84 13.09
C ILE A 61 9.31 -15.38 12.72
N VAL A 62 10.26 -14.84 11.96
CA VAL A 62 10.25 -13.47 11.43
C VAL A 62 10.44 -13.51 9.92
N ALA A 63 9.87 -12.53 9.24
CA ALA A 63 9.86 -12.42 7.79
C ALA A 63 10.30 -11.02 7.34
N ASP A 64 10.82 -10.93 6.12
CA ASP A 64 11.17 -9.66 5.47
C ASP A 64 10.19 -9.40 4.32
N LEU A 65 9.29 -8.43 4.49
CA LEU A 65 8.33 -8.08 3.44
C LEU A 65 9.02 -7.53 2.18
N ALA A 66 10.23 -6.97 2.27
CA ALA A 66 10.98 -6.53 1.09
C ALA A 66 11.44 -7.72 0.21
N LYS A 67 11.71 -8.87 0.84
CA LYS A 67 12.05 -10.13 0.15
C LYS A 67 10.81 -10.91 -0.28
N MET A 68 9.68 -10.65 0.37
CA MET A 68 8.36 -11.21 0.11
C MET A 68 7.45 -10.10 -0.42
N PRO A 69 7.78 -9.48 -1.57
CA PRO A 69 7.37 -8.12 -1.91
C PRO A 69 5.87 -7.87 -1.75
N HIS A 70 5.06 -8.90 -1.96
CA HIS A 70 3.64 -8.93 -1.68
C HIS A 70 3.28 -10.22 -0.92
N VAL A 71 2.28 -10.13 -0.04
CA VAL A 71 1.77 -11.24 0.77
C VAL A 71 0.25 -11.32 0.66
N LEU A 72 -0.27 -12.53 0.43
CA LEU A 72 -1.69 -12.83 0.52
C LEU A 72 -1.99 -13.52 1.86
N VAL A 73 -2.94 -12.98 2.63
CA VAL A 73 -3.35 -13.47 3.94
C VAL A 73 -4.82 -13.88 3.87
N ALA A 74 -5.16 -15.11 4.26
CA ALA A 74 -6.55 -15.54 4.21
C ALA A 74 -6.92 -16.47 5.38
N GLY A 75 -8.18 -16.43 5.78
CA GLY A 75 -8.70 -17.25 6.86
C GLY A 75 -10.11 -16.85 7.26
N THR A 76 -10.88 -17.77 7.85
CA THR A 76 -12.25 -17.48 8.26
C THR A 76 -12.31 -16.52 9.46
N THR A 77 -13.48 -15.95 9.74
CA THR A 77 -13.72 -15.15 10.94
C THR A 77 -13.31 -15.92 12.20
N GLY A 78 -12.59 -15.27 13.13
CA GLY A 78 -12.11 -15.90 14.37
C GLY A 78 -10.85 -16.77 14.23
N SER A 79 -10.33 -16.95 13.01
CA SER A 79 -9.13 -17.75 12.76
C SER A 79 -7.82 -17.10 13.27
N GLY A 80 -7.83 -15.78 13.51
CA GLY A 80 -6.67 -14.99 13.96
C GLY A 80 -6.12 -14.02 12.91
N LYS A 81 -6.74 -13.93 11.71
CA LYS A 81 -6.32 -13.03 10.61
C LYS A 81 -6.09 -11.59 11.05
N SER A 82 -7.07 -10.96 11.71
CA SER A 82 -6.98 -9.54 12.09
C SER A 82 -5.90 -9.27 13.14
N VAL A 83 -5.77 -10.15 14.14
CA VAL A 83 -4.69 -10.09 15.14
C VAL A 83 -3.32 -10.19 14.48
N ALA A 84 -3.19 -11.04 13.45
CA ALA A 84 -1.94 -11.17 12.71
C ALA A 84 -1.63 -9.93 11.85
N LEU A 85 -2.62 -9.28 11.23
CA LEU A 85 -2.42 -8.00 10.54
C LEU A 85 -1.94 -6.93 11.52
N ASN A 86 -2.52 -6.85 12.71
CA ASN A 86 -2.05 -5.96 13.78
C ASN A 86 -0.61 -6.27 14.19
N ALA A 87 -0.27 -7.56 14.37
CA ALA A 87 1.11 -7.96 14.66
C ALA A 87 2.07 -7.54 13.53
N MET A 88 1.69 -7.69 12.26
CA MET A 88 2.51 -7.25 11.12
C MET A 88 2.72 -5.74 11.09
N ILE A 89 1.66 -4.94 11.30
CA ILE A 89 1.75 -3.47 11.34
C ILE A 89 2.65 -3.03 12.49
N LEU A 90 2.40 -3.53 13.70
CA LEU A 90 3.21 -3.20 14.87
C LEU A 90 4.66 -3.63 14.69
N SER A 91 4.92 -4.78 14.05
CA SER A 91 6.29 -5.22 13.73
C SER A 91 7.06 -4.19 12.94
N ILE A 92 6.41 -3.48 12.02
CA ILE A 92 7.04 -2.40 11.25
C ILE A 92 7.17 -1.15 12.13
N LEU A 93 6.10 -0.76 12.84
CA LEU A 93 6.09 0.44 13.68
C LEU A 93 7.13 0.42 14.82
N TYR A 94 7.48 -0.76 15.33
CA TYR A 94 8.55 -0.91 16.33
C TYR A 94 9.97 -0.73 15.76
N LYS A 95 10.12 -0.66 14.43
CA LYS A 95 11.43 -0.60 13.76
C LYS A 95 11.61 0.59 12.84
N ALA A 96 10.52 1.12 12.27
CA ALA A 96 10.57 2.11 11.21
C ALA A 96 9.96 3.44 11.63
N GLU A 97 10.68 4.51 11.34
CA GLU A 97 10.14 5.87 11.42
C GLU A 97 9.31 6.22 10.17
N PRO A 98 8.45 7.27 10.22
CA PRO A 98 7.63 7.69 9.06
C PRO A 98 8.42 8.07 7.80
N ARG A 99 9.70 8.43 7.96
CA ARG A 99 10.62 8.72 6.84
C ARG A 99 11.17 7.45 6.16
N GLU A 100 11.03 6.30 6.81
CA GLU A 100 11.50 5.00 6.31
C GLU A 100 10.35 4.17 5.76
N VAL A 101 9.18 4.20 6.41
CA VAL A 101 7.99 3.46 5.97
C VAL A 101 6.74 4.31 6.11
N ARG A 102 5.91 4.27 5.07
CA ARG A 102 4.60 4.91 5.01
C ARG A 102 3.50 3.89 4.70
N PHE A 103 2.29 4.10 5.21
CA PHE A 103 1.17 3.18 5.08
C PHE A 103 0.01 3.76 4.28
N ILE A 104 -0.66 2.88 3.55
CA ILE A 104 -2.03 3.06 3.06
C ILE A 104 -2.84 1.89 3.61
N LEU A 105 -3.85 2.19 4.42
CA LEU A 105 -4.69 1.18 5.08
C LEU A 105 -6.09 1.22 4.50
N VAL A 106 -6.62 0.07 4.08
CA VAL A 106 -7.98 -0.08 3.55
C VAL A 106 -8.78 -1.01 4.46
N ASP A 107 -9.83 -0.47 5.05
CA ASP A 107 -10.72 -1.15 6.00
C ASP A 107 -12.20 -0.83 5.68
N PRO A 108 -12.84 -1.62 4.80
CA PRO A 108 -14.23 -1.40 4.41
C PRO A 108 -15.22 -1.47 5.58
N LYS A 109 -14.85 -2.15 6.67
CA LYS A 109 -15.75 -2.44 7.78
C LYS A 109 -15.53 -1.50 8.98
N MET A 110 -14.46 -0.71 8.96
CA MET A 110 -14.05 0.18 10.05
C MET A 110 -13.81 -0.52 11.39
N LEU A 111 -13.46 -1.80 11.38
CA LEU A 111 -13.34 -2.61 12.59
C LEU A 111 -11.88 -2.82 13.03
N GLU A 112 -10.97 -3.00 12.08
CA GLU A 112 -9.67 -3.60 12.37
C GLU A 112 -8.54 -2.56 12.26
N LEU A 113 -8.49 -1.84 11.13
CA LEU A 113 -7.40 -0.89 10.85
C LEU A 113 -7.76 0.55 11.23
N SER A 114 -9.03 0.83 11.51
CA SER A 114 -9.50 2.14 11.98
C SER A 114 -8.78 2.60 13.26
N ALA A 115 -8.28 1.67 14.09
CA ALA A 115 -7.46 1.97 15.26
C ALA A 115 -6.21 2.82 14.91
N TYR A 116 -5.60 2.62 13.73
CA TYR A 116 -4.39 3.33 13.29
C TYR A 116 -4.67 4.72 12.71
N GLN A 117 -5.92 5.16 12.66
CA GLN A 117 -6.28 6.47 12.12
C GLN A 117 -5.43 7.58 12.74
N ASN A 118 -4.83 8.43 11.90
CA ASN A 118 -3.96 9.55 12.27
C ASN A 118 -2.57 9.21 12.87
N ILE A 119 -2.02 8.00 12.69
CA ILE A 119 -0.59 7.80 12.99
C ILE A 119 0.29 8.54 11.96
N PRO A 120 1.49 9.04 12.34
CA PRO A 120 2.38 9.79 11.44
C PRO A 120 2.77 9.06 10.14
N HIS A 121 2.75 7.74 10.15
CA HIS A 121 3.12 6.90 9.01
C HIS A 121 2.07 6.87 7.89
N LEU A 122 0.83 7.31 8.11
CA LEU A 122 -0.22 7.26 7.11
C LEU A 122 -0.01 8.28 5.98
N LEU A 123 -0.19 7.86 4.72
CA LEU A 123 -0.24 8.75 3.55
C LEU A 123 -1.64 9.32 3.28
N ALA A 124 -2.67 8.68 3.81
CA ALA A 124 -4.05 9.11 3.72
C ALA A 124 -4.81 8.60 4.95
N PRO A 125 -6.00 9.16 5.26
CA PRO A 125 -6.91 8.55 6.23
C PRO A 125 -7.16 7.07 5.91
N VAL A 126 -7.52 6.28 6.92
CA VAL A 126 -7.89 4.87 6.70
C VAL A 126 -9.04 4.83 5.71
N VAL A 127 -8.84 4.12 4.60
CA VAL A 127 -9.73 4.15 3.45
C VAL A 127 -10.87 3.17 3.68
N THR A 128 -12.10 3.68 3.71
CA THR A 128 -13.30 2.89 3.97
C THR A 128 -14.17 2.72 2.73
N ASP A 129 -14.05 3.64 1.76
CA ASP A 129 -14.74 3.55 0.48
C ASP A 129 -13.91 2.75 -0.54
N MET A 130 -14.55 1.76 -1.19
CA MET A 130 -13.84 0.86 -2.11
C MET A 130 -13.43 1.51 -3.43
N ARG A 131 -14.10 2.58 -3.86
CA ARG A 131 -13.68 3.36 -5.03
C ARG A 131 -12.45 4.19 -4.70
N GLN A 132 -12.41 4.81 -3.53
CA GLN A 132 -11.21 5.49 -3.02
C GLN A 132 -10.04 4.52 -2.84
N ALA A 133 -10.30 3.28 -2.41
CA ALA A 133 -9.26 2.25 -2.33
C ALA A 133 -8.69 1.89 -3.71
N ALA A 134 -9.53 1.83 -4.75
CA ALA A 134 -9.07 1.64 -6.13
C ALA A 134 -8.25 2.86 -6.64
N ASN A 135 -8.61 4.08 -6.24
CA ASN A 135 -7.84 5.28 -6.54
C ASN A 135 -6.47 5.24 -5.86
N ALA A 136 -6.40 4.81 -4.59
CA ALA A 136 -5.13 4.65 -3.88
C ALA A 136 -4.19 3.65 -4.57
N LEU A 137 -4.72 2.54 -5.13
CA LEU A 137 -3.91 1.61 -5.93
C LEU A 137 -3.44 2.23 -7.25
N THR A 138 -4.27 3.05 -7.90
CA THR A 138 -3.89 3.82 -9.09
C THR A 138 -2.76 4.82 -8.77
N TRP A 139 -2.90 5.57 -7.67
CA TRP A 139 -1.86 6.48 -7.18
C TRP A 139 -0.55 5.72 -6.87
N CYS A 140 -0.63 4.54 -6.26
CA CYS A 140 0.54 3.70 -6.02
C CYS A 140 1.25 3.31 -7.33
N MET A 141 0.50 3.05 -8.40
CA MET A 141 1.10 2.79 -9.72
C MET A 141 1.85 4.01 -10.26
N GLY A 142 1.24 5.21 -10.16
CA GLY A 142 1.89 6.45 -10.56
C GLY A 142 3.16 6.74 -9.74
N GLU A 143 3.13 6.50 -8.43
CA GLU A 143 4.30 6.65 -7.55
C GLU A 143 5.39 5.60 -7.88
N VAL A 144 5.02 4.36 -8.23
CA VAL A 144 5.98 3.36 -8.72
C VAL A 144 6.67 3.85 -9.99
N GLU A 145 5.92 4.40 -10.96
CA GLU A 145 6.46 4.93 -12.21
C GLU A 145 7.37 6.14 -11.98
N ARG A 146 6.96 7.08 -11.12
CA ARG A 146 7.79 8.21 -10.70
C ARG A 146 9.12 7.75 -10.09
N ARG A 147 9.07 6.78 -9.17
CA ARG A 147 10.28 6.20 -8.55
C ARG A 147 11.20 5.54 -9.58
N TYR A 148 10.65 4.85 -10.57
CA TYR A 148 11.45 4.29 -11.67
C TYR A 148 12.16 5.37 -12.49
N ARG A 149 11.50 6.50 -12.77
CA ARG A 149 12.13 7.64 -13.45
C ARG A 149 13.31 8.18 -12.63
N PHE A 150 13.13 8.40 -11.33
CA PHE A 150 14.21 8.84 -10.45
C PHE A 150 15.37 7.84 -10.34
N MET A 151 15.05 6.55 -10.20
CA MET A 151 16.07 5.49 -10.17
C MET A 151 16.86 5.43 -11.48
N THR A 152 16.19 5.61 -12.63
CA THR A 152 16.84 5.62 -13.95
C THR A 152 17.73 6.85 -14.10
N TRP A 153 17.24 8.03 -13.73
CA TRP A 153 18.00 9.29 -13.77
C TRP A 153 19.31 9.20 -12.98
N ILE A 154 19.26 8.62 -11.78
CA ILE A 154 20.45 8.47 -10.92
C ILE A 154 21.28 7.22 -11.32
N GLY A 155 20.74 6.30 -12.11
CA GLY A 155 21.39 5.06 -12.50
C GLY A 155 21.50 4.03 -11.37
N VAL A 156 20.38 3.73 -10.72
CA VAL A 156 20.25 2.68 -9.67
C VAL A 156 19.10 1.73 -10.00
N ARG A 157 19.10 0.56 -9.37
CA ARG A 157 18.15 -0.54 -9.68
C ARG A 157 17.02 -0.71 -8.68
N ASN A 158 17.10 -0.09 -7.51
CA ASN A 158 16.10 -0.23 -6.45
C ASN A 158 16.12 0.97 -5.49
N LEU A 159 15.07 1.08 -4.67
CA LEU A 159 14.87 2.14 -3.68
C LEU A 159 16.02 2.26 -2.68
N SER A 160 16.60 1.14 -2.24
CA SER A 160 17.74 1.15 -1.32
C SER A 160 18.96 1.83 -1.95
N GLY A 161 19.25 1.54 -3.22
CA GLY A 161 20.34 2.18 -3.96
C GLY A 161 20.08 3.66 -4.23
N TYR A 162 18.82 4.02 -4.49
CA TYR A 162 18.37 5.42 -4.59
C TYR A 162 18.64 6.16 -3.28
N ASN A 163 18.14 5.66 -2.15
CA ASN A 163 18.29 6.29 -0.84
C ASN A 163 19.76 6.40 -0.41
N HIS A 164 20.60 5.43 -0.78
CA HIS A 164 22.03 5.49 -0.51
C HIS A 164 22.72 6.62 -1.28
N LYS A 165 22.47 6.74 -2.60
CA LYS A 165 23.06 7.82 -3.41
C LYS A 165 22.57 9.20 -3.00
N VAL A 166 21.30 9.36 -2.65
CA VAL A 166 20.78 10.62 -2.11
C VAL A 166 21.50 10.97 -0.80
N ALA A 167 21.65 10.02 0.12
CA ALA A 167 22.35 10.25 1.39
C ALA A 167 23.82 10.66 1.20
N ASP A 168 24.52 10.03 0.26
CA ASP A 168 25.93 10.31 0.01
C ASP A 168 26.12 11.68 -0.64
N ALA A 169 25.22 12.04 -1.56
CA ALA A 169 25.18 13.36 -2.21
C ALA A 169 24.88 14.50 -1.22
N GLU A 170 23.98 14.27 -0.26
CA GLU A 170 23.71 15.20 0.84
C GLU A 170 24.96 15.38 1.73
N LYS A 171 25.65 14.30 2.08
CA LYS A 171 26.87 14.33 2.91
C LYS A 171 28.04 15.01 2.19
N SER A 172 28.15 14.87 0.88
CA SER A 172 29.20 15.53 0.09
C SER A 172 28.91 17.00 -0.22
N GLY A 173 27.74 17.52 0.19
CA GLY A 173 27.34 18.91 -0.05
C GLY A 173 26.88 19.19 -1.48
N THR A 174 26.64 18.14 -2.29
CA THR A 174 26.24 18.23 -3.70
C THR A 174 24.92 17.45 -3.88
N PRO A 175 23.78 18.00 -3.41
CA PRO A 175 22.50 17.29 -3.45
C PRO A 175 22.08 16.98 -4.89
N LEU A 176 21.48 15.80 -5.08
CA LEU A 176 20.90 15.40 -6.36
C LEU A 176 19.63 16.22 -6.61
N MET A 177 19.41 16.62 -7.87
CA MET A 177 18.26 17.44 -8.27
C MET A 177 17.18 16.57 -8.94
N ASP A 178 15.93 16.93 -8.72
CA ASP A 178 14.77 16.27 -9.30
C ASP A 178 14.70 16.59 -10.81
N PRO A 179 14.81 15.57 -11.69
CA PRO A 179 14.80 15.77 -13.13
C PRO A 179 13.54 16.49 -13.64
N ASP A 180 12.40 16.32 -12.98
CA ASP A 180 11.12 16.90 -13.41
C ASP A 180 11.04 18.42 -13.14
N THR A 181 11.93 18.95 -12.31
CA THR A 181 11.95 20.36 -11.90
C THR A 181 13.17 21.13 -12.39
N LEU A 182 14.10 20.48 -13.10
CA LEU A 182 15.32 21.12 -13.57
C LEU A 182 15.05 22.33 -14.48
N GLU A 183 14.02 22.24 -15.32
CA GLU A 183 13.67 23.26 -16.30
C GLU A 183 12.66 24.29 -15.77
N SER A 184 12.10 24.09 -14.57
CA SER A 184 11.01 24.92 -14.02
C SER A 184 11.46 26.26 -13.45
N GLY A 185 12.76 26.57 -13.48
CA GLY A 185 13.36 27.77 -12.88
C GLY A 185 13.52 27.69 -11.35
N GLU A 186 12.89 26.72 -10.69
CA GLU A 186 13.02 26.42 -9.26
C GLU A 186 13.35 24.92 -9.07
N PRO A 187 14.61 24.51 -9.33
CA PRO A 187 15.00 23.11 -9.24
C PRO A 187 14.91 22.60 -7.79
N GLN A 188 14.21 21.49 -7.62
CA GLN A 188 14.03 20.83 -6.33
C GLN A 188 15.11 19.76 -6.11
N ARG A 189 15.44 19.51 -4.85
CA ARG A 189 16.38 18.46 -4.46
C ARG A 189 15.64 17.14 -4.30
N LEU A 190 16.28 16.05 -4.71
CA LEU A 190 15.80 14.72 -4.43
C LEU A 190 16.03 14.37 -2.96
N GLU A 191 15.00 13.86 -2.32
CA GLU A 191 15.02 13.40 -0.95
C GLU A 191 14.94 11.88 -0.89
N LYS A 192 15.28 11.31 0.27
CA LYS A 192 15.07 9.89 0.53
C LYS A 192 13.58 9.56 0.48
N LEU A 193 13.28 8.43 -0.15
CA LEU A 193 11.92 7.97 -0.32
C LEU A 193 11.64 6.81 0.64
N PRO A 194 10.52 6.84 1.38
CA PRO A 194 10.12 5.76 2.27
C PRO A 194 9.63 4.56 1.46
N CYS A 195 9.75 3.36 2.03
CA CYS A 195 8.97 2.22 1.56
C CYS A 195 7.47 2.50 1.77
N ILE A 196 6.62 2.07 0.86
CA ILE A 196 5.16 2.18 0.99
C ILE A 196 4.60 0.78 1.20
N VAL A 197 3.79 0.61 2.24
CA VAL A 197 3.08 -0.65 2.51
C VAL A 197 1.58 -0.40 2.43
N VAL A 198 0.94 -1.03 1.44
CA VAL A 198 -0.51 -0.98 1.25
C VAL A 198 -1.11 -2.23 1.88
N ILE A 199 -2.01 -2.04 2.85
CA ILE A 199 -2.66 -3.12 3.58
C ILE A 199 -4.16 -3.05 3.31
N ILE A 200 -4.71 -4.14 2.78
CA ILE A 200 -6.14 -4.27 2.48
C ILE A 200 -6.70 -5.38 3.35
N ASP A 201 -7.55 -5.06 4.32
CA ASP A 201 -8.09 -6.07 5.25
C ASP A 201 -9.03 -7.07 4.55
N GLU A 202 -9.88 -6.60 3.65
CA GLU A 202 -10.86 -7.44 2.96
C GLU A 202 -10.87 -7.16 1.45
N LEU A 203 -9.94 -7.81 0.73
CA LEU A 203 -9.80 -7.72 -0.71
C LEU A 203 -11.10 -8.09 -1.45
N ALA A 204 -11.89 -9.02 -0.91
CA ALA A 204 -13.12 -9.45 -1.54
C ALA A 204 -14.14 -8.30 -1.71
N ASP A 205 -14.21 -7.37 -0.76
CA ASP A 205 -15.11 -6.21 -0.87
C ASP A 205 -14.67 -5.30 -2.03
N MET A 206 -13.37 -5.12 -2.24
CA MET A 206 -12.86 -4.35 -3.38
C MET A 206 -13.15 -5.02 -4.72
N ILE A 207 -12.94 -6.34 -4.81
CA ILE A 207 -13.22 -7.10 -6.05
C ILE A 207 -14.72 -7.07 -6.37
N MET A 208 -15.59 -7.15 -5.37
CA MET A 208 -17.04 -7.08 -5.58
C MET A 208 -17.52 -5.72 -6.08
N VAL A 209 -16.90 -4.62 -5.61
CA VAL A 209 -17.32 -3.25 -5.99
C VAL A 209 -16.70 -2.80 -7.31
N SER A 210 -15.41 -3.08 -7.53
CA SER A 210 -14.64 -2.53 -8.65
C SER A 210 -14.15 -3.59 -9.65
N GLY A 211 -14.48 -4.85 -9.42
CA GLY A 211 -14.33 -5.94 -10.38
C GLY A 211 -12.90 -6.15 -10.87
N LYS A 212 -12.79 -6.44 -12.17
CA LYS A 212 -11.53 -6.76 -12.87
C LYS A 212 -10.50 -5.64 -12.82
N LYS A 213 -10.92 -4.37 -12.74
CA LYS A 213 -9.99 -3.23 -12.72
C LYS A 213 -9.04 -3.30 -11.52
N VAL A 214 -9.55 -3.65 -10.34
CA VAL A 214 -8.72 -3.80 -9.13
C VAL A 214 -7.79 -4.99 -9.24
N GLU A 215 -8.27 -6.11 -9.80
CA GLU A 215 -7.45 -7.31 -10.02
C GLU A 215 -6.24 -7.02 -10.93
N GLU A 216 -6.48 -6.32 -12.05
CA GLU A 216 -5.43 -5.91 -12.99
C GLU A 216 -4.44 -4.91 -12.37
N LEU A 217 -4.93 -3.95 -11.57
CA LEU A 217 -4.07 -3.01 -10.85
C LEU A 217 -3.18 -3.71 -9.83
N ILE A 218 -3.73 -4.62 -9.04
CA ILE A 218 -2.95 -5.42 -8.07
C ILE A 218 -1.89 -6.26 -8.80
N ALA A 219 -2.25 -6.91 -9.90
CA ALA A 219 -1.31 -7.70 -10.68
C ALA A 219 -0.17 -6.83 -11.24
N ARG A 220 -0.49 -5.67 -11.82
CA ARG A 220 0.52 -4.72 -12.34
C ARG A 220 1.42 -4.17 -11.25
N LEU A 221 0.86 -3.78 -10.10
CA LEU A 221 1.63 -3.38 -8.93
C LEU A 221 2.57 -4.50 -8.52
N ALA A 222 2.05 -5.71 -8.32
CA ALA A 222 2.84 -6.83 -7.85
C ALA A 222 4.02 -7.20 -8.77
N GLN A 223 3.91 -6.92 -10.07
CA GLN A 223 4.98 -7.13 -11.05
C GLN A 223 6.09 -6.07 -11.00
N LYS A 224 5.76 -4.81 -10.69
CA LYS A 224 6.69 -3.67 -10.82
C LYS A 224 7.11 -3.04 -9.48
N ALA A 225 6.31 -3.17 -8.45
CA ALA A 225 6.42 -2.40 -7.20
C ALA A 225 7.65 -2.76 -6.36
N ARG A 226 8.16 -4.00 -6.44
CA ARG A 226 9.26 -4.50 -5.60
C ARG A 226 10.49 -3.59 -5.59
N ALA A 227 10.98 -3.18 -6.76
CA ALA A 227 12.20 -2.38 -6.85
C ALA A 227 11.96 -0.92 -6.40
N ALA A 228 10.74 -0.41 -6.59
CA ALA A 228 10.29 0.90 -6.14
C ALA A 228 10.00 0.96 -4.63
N GLY A 229 10.07 -0.17 -3.92
CA GLY A 229 9.81 -0.26 -2.48
C GLY A 229 8.34 -0.03 -2.13
N VAL A 230 7.43 -0.44 -3.01
CA VAL A 230 6.00 -0.49 -2.73
C VAL A 230 5.60 -1.95 -2.51
N HIS A 231 4.89 -2.23 -1.43
CA HIS A 231 4.60 -3.58 -0.95
C HIS A 231 3.10 -3.72 -0.66
N LEU A 232 2.56 -4.92 -0.90
CA LEU A 232 1.13 -5.20 -0.71
C LEU A 232 0.94 -6.30 0.33
N ILE A 233 0.07 -6.06 1.32
CA ILE A 233 -0.48 -7.10 2.19
C ILE A 233 -1.97 -7.15 1.92
N LEU A 234 -2.39 -8.19 1.21
CA LEU A 234 -3.79 -8.38 0.83
C LEU A 234 -4.40 -9.43 1.74
N ALA A 235 -5.46 -9.07 2.45
CA ALA A 235 -6.15 -9.98 3.34
C ALA A 235 -7.59 -10.25 2.85
N THR A 236 -8.13 -11.42 3.17
CA THR A 236 -9.53 -11.76 2.87
C THR A 236 -10.05 -12.80 3.85
N GLN A 237 -11.34 -12.68 4.23
CA GLN A 237 -12.04 -13.75 4.95
C GLN A 237 -12.82 -14.68 4.02
N ARG A 238 -12.85 -14.38 2.71
CA ARG A 238 -13.51 -15.17 1.67
C ARG A 238 -12.47 -15.78 0.73
N PRO A 239 -11.90 -16.94 1.08
CA PRO A 239 -10.89 -17.63 0.27
C PRO A 239 -11.51 -18.39 -0.92
N SER A 240 -12.35 -17.72 -1.72
CA SER A 240 -12.94 -18.28 -2.94
C SER A 240 -12.07 -18.00 -4.16
N VAL A 241 -12.28 -18.79 -5.22
CA VAL A 241 -11.55 -18.67 -6.49
C VAL A 241 -11.85 -17.34 -7.20
N ASP A 242 -13.02 -16.75 -6.91
CA ASP A 242 -13.43 -15.45 -7.45
C ASP A 242 -12.70 -14.28 -6.80
N VAL A 243 -12.19 -14.46 -5.58
CA VAL A 243 -11.43 -13.44 -4.83
C VAL A 243 -9.93 -13.68 -5.00
N ILE A 244 -9.49 -14.93 -4.81
CA ILE A 244 -8.09 -15.34 -4.94
C ILE A 244 -7.93 -16.00 -6.31
N THR A 245 -7.96 -15.15 -7.34
CA THR A 245 -7.90 -15.60 -8.73
C THR A 245 -6.50 -16.11 -9.09
N GLY A 246 -6.39 -16.74 -10.25
CA GLY A 246 -5.09 -17.14 -10.82
C GLY A 246 -4.15 -15.96 -11.05
N LEU A 247 -4.67 -14.79 -11.43
CA LEU A 247 -3.88 -13.58 -11.68
C LEU A 247 -3.26 -13.05 -10.39
N ILE A 248 -4.04 -12.99 -9.30
CA ILE A 248 -3.55 -12.58 -7.98
C ILE A 248 -2.47 -13.55 -7.50
N LYS A 249 -2.74 -14.87 -7.59
CA LYS A 249 -1.80 -15.90 -7.16
C LYS A 249 -0.49 -15.92 -7.95
N ALA A 250 -0.54 -15.66 -9.25
CA ALA A 250 0.63 -15.64 -10.10
C ALA A 250 1.62 -14.52 -9.74
N ASN A 251 1.13 -13.41 -9.20
CA ASN A 251 1.95 -12.24 -8.87
C ASN A 251 2.26 -12.10 -7.36
N ILE A 252 1.56 -12.85 -6.50
CA ILE A 252 1.75 -12.84 -5.04
C ILE A 252 2.14 -14.26 -4.57
N PRO A 253 3.44 -14.59 -4.60
CA PRO A 253 3.93 -15.94 -4.29
C PRO A 253 3.92 -16.26 -2.80
N THR A 254 4.03 -15.25 -1.93
CA THR A 254 4.03 -15.44 -0.48
C THR A 254 2.60 -15.54 0.02
N ARG A 255 2.26 -16.63 0.73
CA ARG A 255 0.91 -16.83 1.27
C ARG A 255 0.93 -17.17 2.75
N ILE A 256 -0.08 -16.68 3.46
CA ILE A 256 -0.37 -17.03 4.84
C ILE A 256 -1.83 -17.47 4.89
N ALA A 257 -2.07 -18.72 5.26
CA ALA A 257 -3.40 -19.25 5.48
C ALA A 257 -3.60 -19.51 6.98
N PHE A 258 -4.55 -18.81 7.58
CA PHE A 258 -5.13 -19.20 8.87
C PHE A 258 -6.17 -20.32 8.66
N GLN A 259 -6.80 -20.76 9.75
CA GLN A 259 -7.85 -21.76 9.69
C GLN A 259 -8.92 -21.39 8.66
N VAL A 260 -9.29 -22.38 7.83
CA VAL A 260 -10.35 -22.29 6.83
C VAL A 260 -11.34 -23.45 6.98
N SER A 261 -12.52 -23.31 6.38
CA SER A 261 -13.61 -24.28 6.54
C SER A 261 -13.39 -25.58 5.77
N SER A 262 -12.64 -25.55 4.65
CA SER A 262 -12.54 -26.70 3.77
C SER A 262 -11.17 -26.88 3.12
N LYS A 263 -10.92 -28.10 2.64
CA LYS A 263 -9.76 -28.45 1.80
C LYS A 263 -9.72 -27.64 0.50
N VAL A 264 -10.89 -27.25 -0.01
CA VAL A 264 -10.98 -26.44 -1.24
C VAL A 264 -10.43 -25.05 -0.95
N ASP A 265 -10.88 -24.42 0.15
CA ASP A 265 -10.38 -23.10 0.58
C ASP A 265 -8.87 -23.12 0.84
N SER A 266 -8.35 -24.18 1.47
CA SER A 266 -6.91 -24.35 1.68
C SER A 266 -6.15 -24.35 0.35
N ARG A 267 -6.63 -25.11 -0.64
CA ARG A 267 -6.02 -25.15 -1.98
C ARG A 267 -6.17 -23.83 -2.71
N THR A 268 -7.28 -23.11 -2.52
CA THR A 268 -7.47 -21.79 -3.13
C THR A 268 -6.36 -20.83 -2.69
N ILE A 269 -5.97 -20.85 -1.40
CA ILE A 269 -4.94 -19.95 -0.85
C ILE A 269 -3.52 -20.45 -1.13
N LEU A 270 -3.24 -21.72 -0.80
CA LEU A 270 -1.88 -22.26 -0.72
C LEU A 270 -1.48 -23.12 -1.92
N ASP A 271 -2.43 -23.46 -2.81
CA ASP A 271 -2.30 -24.53 -3.80
C ASP A 271 -2.06 -25.93 -3.18
N GLN A 272 -2.24 -26.06 -1.86
CA GLN A 272 -2.11 -27.29 -1.09
C GLN A 272 -3.17 -27.40 0.03
N GLN A 273 -3.40 -28.61 0.52
CA GLN A 273 -4.25 -28.87 1.69
C GLN A 273 -3.48 -28.57 2.99
N GLY A 274 -4.21 -28.42 4.09
CA GLY A 274 -3.67 -28.38 5.44
C GLY A 274 -4.22 -27.24 6.29
N ALA A 275 -4.66 -26.13 5.68
CA ALA A 275 -5.17 -24.98 6.44
C ALA A 275 -6.51 -25.30 7.14
N GLU A 276 -7.29 -26.25 6.59
CA GLU A 276 -8.53 -26.73 7.22
C GLU A 276 -8.30 -27.52 8.52
N SER A 277 -7.07 -28.02 8.74
CA SER A 277 -6.69 -28.78 9.94
C SER A 277 -6.12 -27.92 11.06
N LEU A 278 -5.93 -26.62 10.80
CA LEU A 278 -5.44 -25.66 11.79
C LEU A 278 -6.44 -25.50 12.93
N ILE A 279 -5.94 -25.02 14.07
CA ILE A 279 -6.70 -24.97 15.34
C ILE A 279 -7.30 -23.60 15.68
N GLY A 280 -7.29 -22.67 14.72
CA GLY A 280 -7.75 -21.29 14.88
C GLY A 280 -6.85 -20.47 15.80
N GLN A 281 -7.35 -19.31 16.26
CA GLN A 281 -6.67 -18.46 17.25
C GLN A 281 -5.21 -18.10 16.90
N GLY A 282 -4.94 -17.80 15.62
CA GLY A 282 -3.61 -17.40 15.14
C GLY A 282 -2.75 -18.54 14.62
N ASP A 283 -3.20 -19.80 14.69
CA ASP A 283 -2.50 -20.91 14.03
C ASP A 283 -2.61 -20.78 12.51
N MET A 284 -1.46 -20.82 11.83
CA MET A 284 -1.36 -20.54 10.39
C MET A 284 -0.35 -21.45 9.67
N LEU A 285 -0.56 -21.59 8.37
CA LEU A 285 0.43 -22.09 7.42
C LEU A 285 1.02 -20.91 6.66
N TYR A 286 2.33 -20.77 6.76
CA TYR A 286 3.11 -19.77 6.06
C TYR A 286 3.87 -20.42 4.90
N LEU A 287 3.64 -19.94 3.68
CA LEU A 287 4.32 -20.35 2.45
C LEU A 287 5.27 -19.22 1.99
N PRO A 288 6.57 -19.35 2.25
CA PRO A 288 7.57 -18.42 1.73
C PRO A 288 7.63 -18.44 0.19
N PRO A 289 8.10 -17.35 -0.45
CA PRO A 289 8.27 -17.31 -1.89
C PRO A 289 9.29 -18.36 -2.35
N GLY A 290 8.95 -19.13 -3.38
CA GLY A 290 9.82 -20.17 -3.96
C GLY A 290 9.96 -21.43 -3.09
N ALA A 291 9.29 -21.50 -1.94
CA ALA A 291 9.23 -22.72 -1.14
C ALA A 291 8.18 -23.68 -1.71
N GLY A 292 8.48 -24.97 -1.72
CA GLY A 292 7.53 -26.03 -2.11
C GLY A 292 6.68 -26.56 -0.95
N MET A 293 6.93 -26.10 0.29
CA MET A 293 6.24 -26.58 1.49
C MET A 293 5.92 -25.43 2.43
N CYS A 294 4.71 -25.46 2.99
CA CYS A 294 4.30 -24.55 4.06
C CYS A 294 4.97 -24.90 5.39
N GLN A 295 5.34 -23.86 6.13
CA GLN A 295 5.76 -23.93 7.53
C GLN A 295 4.55 -23.64 8.43
N ARG A 296 4.33 -24.46 9.46
CA ARG A 296 3.29 -24.17 10.45
C ARG A 296 3.82 -23.18 11.48
N VAL A 297 3.09 -22.10 11.71
CA VAL A 297 3.45 -21.01 12.62
C VAL A 297 2.26 -20.73 13.53
N HIS A 298 2.54 -20.56 14.82
CA HIS A 298 1.61 -20.09 15.82
C HIS A 298 1.75 -18.57 15.93
N GLY A 299 0.75 -17.86 15.42
CA GLY A 299 0.75 -16.42 15.24
C GLY A 299 1.00 -15.65 16.53
N ALA A 300 1.79 -14.58 16.42
CA ALA A 300 1.97 -13.63 17.50
C ALA A 300 0.63 -12.96 17.86
N TYR A 301 0.26 -13.06 19.13
CA TYR A 301 -0.92 -12.42 19.71
C TYR A 301 -0.57 -11.01 20.19
N VAL A 302 -1.43 -10.08 19.84
CA VAL A 302 -1.47 -8.73 20.39
C VAL A 302 -2.91 -8.38 20.73
N ALA A 303 -3.12 -7.85 21.93
CA ALA A 303 -4.44 -7.39 22.35
C ALA A 303 -4.73 -5.99 21.79
N ASP A 304 -6.01 -5.68 21.56
CA ASP A 304 -6.43 -4.36 21.06
C ASP A 304 -5.91 -3.22 21.94
N GLN A 305 -5.90 -3.40 23.27
CA GLN A 305 -5.37 -2.40 24.19
C GLN A 305 -3.86 -2.13 23.97
N GLU A 306 -3.09 -3.14 23.55
CA GLU A 306 -1.67 -2.96 23.22
C GLU A 306 -1.52 -2.19 21.90
N VAL A 307 -2.38 -2.45 20.91
CA VAL A 307 -2.43 -1.68 19.65
C VAL A 307 -2.71 -0.20 19.95
N HIS A 308 -3.76 0.10 20.72
CA HIS A 308 -4.14 1.47 21.07
C HIS A 308 -3.01 2.20 21.79
N LYS A 309 -2.34 1.55 22.75
CA LYS A 309 -1.18 2.15 23.45
C LYS A 309 -0.06 2.58 22.51
N VAL A 310 0.28 1.74 21.53
CA VAL A 310 1.33 2.08 20.55
C VAL A 310 0.87 3.20 19.62
N VAL A 311 -0.37 3.14 19.15
CA VAL A 311 -0.97 4.17 18.30
C VAL A 311 -1.01 5.52 19.02
N ASP A 312 -1.48 5.57 20.26
CA ASP A 312 -1.59 6.81 21.04
C ASP A 312 -0.22 7.42 21.31
N TYR A 313 0.77 6.57 21.60
CA TYR A 313 2.16 7.01 21.70
C TYR A 313 2.65 7.65 20.39
N LEU A 314 2.43 7.00 19.24
CA LEU A 314 2.84 7.54 17.93
C LEU A 314 2.14 8.86 17.59
N LYS A 315 0.85 8.98 17.90
CA LYS A 315 0.07 10.22 17.72
C LYS A 315 0.60 11.37 18.59
N SER A 316 1.16 11.06 19.75
CA SER A 316 1.78 12.07 20.62
C SER A 316 3.08 12.64 20.04
N LEU A 317 3.75 11.89 19.16
CA LEU A 317 5.01 12.30 18.52
C LEU A 317 4.78 13.19 17.28
N GLY A 318 3.62 13.11 16.64
CA GLY A 318 3.34 13.91 15.44
C GLY A 318 1.99 13.62 14.81
N ARG A 319 1.64 14.44 13.81
CA ARG A 319 0.47 14.25 12.95
C ARG A 319 0.90 13.65 11.61
N PRO A 320 0.01 12.92 10.92
CA PRO A 320 0.29 12.46 9.57
C PRO A 320 0.35 13.65 8.62
N GLU A 321 1.23 13.52 7.65
CA GLU A 321 1.26 14.37 6.47
C GLU A 321 0.58 13.59 5.34
N TYR A 322 -0.72 13.86 5.15
CA TYR A 322 -1.51 13.22 4.11
C TYR A 322 -1.16 13.80 2.74
N VAL A 323 -1.07 12.92 1.75
CA VAL A 323 -0.83 13.27 0.36
C VAL A 323 -2.17 13.69 -0.27
N GLU A 324 -2.24 14.95 -0.69
CA GLU A 324 -3.39 15.47 -1.43
C GLU A 324 -3.60 14.71 -2.75
N GLY A 325 -4.85 14.47 -3.13
CA GLY A 325 -5.20 13.77 -4.36
C GLY A 325 -5.01 12.24 -4.34
N LEU A 326 -4.42 11.64 -3.30
CA LEU A 326 -4.16 10.19 -3.25
C LEU A 326 -5.45 9.34 -3.38
N LEU A 327 -6.56 9.81 -2.79
CA LEU A 327 -7.86 9.13 -2.82
C LEU A 327 -8.79 9.64 -3.92
N GLU A 328 -8.40 10.70 -4.64
CA GLU A 328 -9.20 11.28 -5.70
C GLU A 328 -9.05 10.44 -6.97
N ALA A 329 -10.12 10.40 -7.78
CA ALA A 329 -10.03 9.71 -9.06
C ALA A 329 -9.16 10.56 -10.00
N GLU A 330 -8.22 9.92 -10.69
CA GLU A 330 -7.68 10.50 -11.92
C GLU A 330 -8.85 10.60 -12.90
N GLU A 331 -9.32 11.81 -13.17
CA GLU A 331 -10.27 12.03 -14.25
C GLU A 331 -9.60 11.57 -15.55
N ALA A 332 -10.03 10.41 -16.04
CA ALA A 332 -9.44 9.76 -17.18
C ALA A 332 -9.33 10.74 -18.36
N GLU A 333 -8.11 10.92 -18.86
CA GLU A 333 -7.91 11.46 -20.21
C GLU A 333 -8.71 10.60 -21.20
N GLY A 334 -9.72 11.21 -21.84
CA GLY A 334 -10.29 10.76 -23.11
C GLY A 334 -11.04 9.42 -23.09
N GLY A 335 -12.35 9.47 -22.82
CA GLY A 335 -13.23 8.32 -23.04
C GLY A 335 -14.72 8.64 -22.86
N ALA A 336 -15.16 9.82 -23.27
CA ALA A 336 -16.59 10.10 -23.38
C ALA A 336 -17.15 9.35 -24.59
N GLU A 337 -17.88 8.27 -24.35
CA GLU A 337 -18.90 7.82 -25.31
C GLU A 337 -19.92 8.96 -25.47
N PRO A 338 -20.19 9.44 -26.69
CA PRO A 338 -21.16 10.50 -26.90
C PRO A 338 -22.57 9.92 -26.76
N GLY A 339 -23.09 9.94 -25.53
CA GLY A 339 -24.53 9.85 -25.29
C GLY A 339 -25.21 11.13 -25.81
N PRO A 340 -26.23 11.04 -26.67
CA PRO A 340 -26.92 12.22 -27.18
C PRO A 340 -27.85 12.75 -26.09
N GLY A 341 -27.44 13.83 -25.44
CA GLY A 341 -28.25 14.51 -24.43
C GLY A 341 -27.40 15.53 -23.70
N GLY A 342 -27.26 16.71 -24.30
CA GLY A 342 -26.55 17.82 -23.70
C GLY A 342 -27.27 18.32 -22.47
N GLU A 343 -26.57 18.34 -21.34
CA GLU A 343 -26.75 19.31 -20.27
C GLU A 343 -25.37 19.55 -19.66
N SER A 344 -25.02 20.83 -19.62
CA SER A 344 -23.78 21.47 -19.18
C SER A 344 -23.12 20.80 -17.97
N ALA A 345 -21.93 20.26 -18.19
CA ALA A 345 -20.98 19.89 -17.15
C ALA A 345 -20.80 21.06 -16.19
N GLU A 346 -20.96 20.79 -14.90
CA GLU A 346 -20.83 21.76 -13.82
C GLU A 346 -19.50 22.53 -13.93
N SER A 347 -19.58 23.87 -13.99
CA SER A 347 -18.43 24.77 -13.91
C SER A 347 -17.66 24.51 -12.62
N ASP A 348 -16.34 24.35 -12.69
CA ASP A 348 -15.50 24.21 -11.49
C ASP A 348 -15.76 25.41 -10.56
N PRO A 349 -16.06 25.21 -9.26
CA PRO A 349 -16.36 26.30 -8.32
C PRO A 349 -15.26 27.37 -8.20
N LEU A 350 -14.02 27.02 -8.57
CA LEU A 350 -12.86 27.91 -8.53
C LEU A 350 -12.57 28.57 -9.89
N TYR A 351 -13.36 28.31 -10.92
CA TYR A 351 -13.15 28.85 -12.27
C TYR A 351 -13.10 30.37 -12.29
N ASP A 352 -14.09 31.04 -11.70
CA ASP A 352 -14.14 32.52 -11.68
C ASP A 352 -12.93 33.12 -10.93
N GLN A 353 -12.50 32.48 -9.85
CA GLN A 353 -11.32 32.91 -9.07
C GLN A 353 -10.04 32.74 -9.89
N ALA A 354 -9.92 31.63 -10.62
CA ALA A 354 -8.79 31.37 -11.50
C ALA A 354 -8.72 32.41 -12.63
N VAL A 355 -9.87 32.74 -13.24
CA VAL A 355 -9.97 33.77 -14.28
C VAL A 355 -9.52 35.12 -13.73
N GLU A 356 -9.99 35.51 -12.55
CA GLU A 356 -9.59 36.78 -11.92
C GLU A 356 -8.07 36.85 -11.70
N ILE A 357 -7.46 35.77 -11.21
CA ILE A 357 -6.01 35.70 -10.97
C ILE A 357 -5.24 35.85 -12.29
N VAL A 358 -5.63 35.14 -13.34
CA VAL A 358 -4.97 35.18 -14.65
C VAL A 358 -5.11 36.55 -15.31
N LEU A 359 -6.29 37.16 -15.24
CA LEU A 359 -6.54 38.50 -15.77
C LEU A 359 -5.73 39.57 -15.01
N ARG A 360 -5.68 39.50 -13.68
CA ARG A 360 -4.94 40.43 -12.83
C ARG A 360 -3.44 40.33 -13.00
N THR A 361 -2.89 39.12 -13.08
CA THR A 361 -1.45 38.88 -13.19
C THR A 361 -0.93 38.90 -14.62
N ARG A 362 -1.83 38.89 -15.61
CA ARG A 362 -1.52 38.77 -17.05
C ARG A 362 -0.65 37.56 -17.38
N ARG A 363 -0.70 36.51 -16.55
CA ARG A 363 0.09 35.29 -16.70
C ARG A 363 -0.82 34.08 -16.61
N ALA A 364 -0.93 33.34 -17.71
CA ALA A 364 -1.74 32.14 -17.83
C ALA A 364 -0.88 30.87 -17.72
N SER A 365 -0.29 30.64 -16.55
CA SER A 365 0.47 29.40 -16.28
C SER A 365 -0.25 28.51 -15.27
N ILE A 366 -0.15 27.20 -15.50
CA ILE A 366 -0.73 26.17 -14.62
C ILE A 366 -0.19 26.34 -13.19
N SER A 367 1.13 26.52 -13.05
CA SER A 367 1.81 26.74 -11.78
C SER A 367 1.31 27.98 -11.02
N LEU A 368 0.93 29.05 -11.72
CA LEU A 368 0.44 30.28 -11.10
C LEU A 368 -0.95 30.08 -10.51
N VAL A 369 -1.84 29.42 -11.25
CA VAL A 369 -3.19 29.07 -10.78
C VAL A 369 -3.10 28.06 -9.63
N GLN A 370 -2.23 27.05 -9.76
CA GLN A 370 -1.95 26.05 -8.74
C GLN A 370 -1.55 26.68 -7.40
N ARG A 371 -0.60 27.62 -7.41
CA ARG A 371 -0.09 28.28 -6.19
C ARG A 371 -1.10 29.22 -5.55
N HIS A 372 -1.87 29.97 -6.35
CA HIS A 372 -2.81 30.95 -5.82
C HIS A 372 -4.08 30.32 -5.27
N LEU A 373 -4.58 29.25 -5.91
CA LEU A 373 -5.80 28.56 -5.49
C LEU A 373 -5.53 27.37 -4.57
N ARG A 374 -4.25 27.00 -4.36
CA ARG A 374 -3.84 25.84 -3.56
C ARG A 374 -4.56 24.55 -4.01
N ILE A 375 -4.52 24.32 -5.32
CA ILE A 375 -5.12 23.14 -5.96
C ILE A 375 -4.03 22.28 -6.61
N GLY A 376 -4.34 21.03 -6.92
CA GLY A 376 -3.42 20.14 -7.65
C GLY A 376 -3.16 20.58 -9.10
N TYR A 377 -2.03 20.12 -9.66
CA TYR A 377 -1.59 20.46 -11.02
C TYR A 377 -2.66 20.19 -12.09
N ASN A 378 -3.27 18.99 -12.09
CA ASN A 378 -4.28 18.60 -13.08
C ASN A 378 -5.53 19.49 -13.04
N ARG A 379 -5.94 19.91 -11.83
CA ARG A 379 -7.07 20.83 -11.67
C ARG A 379 -6.72 22.23 -12.19
N ALA A 380 -5.52 22.72 -11.88
CA ALA A 380 -5.03 24.00 -12.43
C ALA A 380 -4.88 23.97 -13.95
N ALA A 381 -4.45 22.84 -14.53
CA ALA A 381 -4.35 22.64 -15.98
C ALA A 381 -5.72 22.75 -16.65
N ARG A 382 -6.73 22.06 -16.10
CA ARG A 382 -8.11 22.11 -16.61
C ARG A 382 -8.71 23.51 -16.56
N LEU A 383 -8.49 24.25 -15.48
CA LEU A 383 -8.96 25.64 -15.38
C LEU A 383 -8.35 26.51 -16.48
N ILE A 384 -7.08 26.32 -16.79
CA ILE A 384 -6.37 27.04 -17.86
C ILE A 384 -6.83 26.59 -19.26
N GLU A 385 -7.18 25.32 -19.46
CA GLU A 385 -7.77 24.81 -20.71
C GLU A 385 -9.21 25.30 -20.93
N GLN A 386 -10.02 25.37 -19.87
CA GLN A 386 -11.35 25.95 -19.93
C GLN A 386 -11.30 27.44 -20.30
N MET A 387 -10.30 28.18 -19.77
CA MET A 387 -10.04 29.56 -20.18
C MET A 387 -9.62 29.66 -21.65
N GLU A 388 -8.88 28.69 -22.17
CA GLU A 388 -8.50 28.63 -23.58
C GLU A 388 -9.72 28.39 -24.48
N GLN A 389 -10.57 27.42 -24.12
CA GLN A 389 -11.83 27.14 -24.81
C GLN A 389 -12.80 28.32 -24.76
N ALA A 390 -12.81 29.06 -23.65
CA ALA A 390 -13.60 30.28 -23.49
C ALA A 390 -13.00 31.50 -24.21
N GLY A 391 -11.82 31.38 -24.84
CA GLY A 391 -11.15 32.47 -25.56
C GLY A 391 -10.52 33.53 -24.66
N LEU A 392 -10.32 33.25 -23.37
CA LEU A 392 -9.68 34.16 -22.41
C LEU A 392 -8.15 34.13 -22.53
N VAL A 393 -7.59 32.97 -22.89
CA VAL A 393 -6.14 32.75 -23.06
C VAL A 393 -5.85 32.06 -24.40
N SER A 394 -4.65 32.28 -24.94
CA SER A 394 -4.22 31.65 -26.18
C SER A 394 -3.90 30.16 -25.98
N ALA A 395 -3.86 29.44 -27.09
CA ALA A 395 -3.17 28.15 -27.14
C ALA A 395 -1.72 28.28 -26.67
N MET A 396 -1.18 27.18 -26.18
CA MET A 396 0.20 27.08 -25.73
C MET A 396 1.16 27.37 -26.89
N GLN A 397 2.02 28.36 -26.71
CA GLN A 397 3.05 28.73 -27.68
C GLN A 397 4.24 27.75 -27.61
N SER A 398 5.09 27.75 -28.63
CA SER A 398 6.30 26.92 -28.71
C SER A 398 7.33 27.18 -27.60
N ASN A 399 7.23 28.32 -26.91
CA ASN A 399 8.03 28.68 -25.73
C ASN A 399 7.39 28.22 -24.40
N GLY A 400 6.27 27.50 -24.45
CA GLY A 400 5.54 27.00 -23.28
C GLY A 400 4.62 28.02 -22.60
N ASN A 401 4.53 29.25 -23.09
CA ASN A 401 3.68 30.31 -22.51
C ASN A 401 2.30 30.38 -23.19
N ARG A 402 1.33 30.94 -22.47
CA ARG A 402 -0.01 31.31 -22.97
C ARG A 402 -0.23 32.81 -22.76
N ASP A 403 -0.75 33.49 -23.78
CA ASP A 403 -1.06 34.91 -23.73
C ASP A 403 -2.50 35.15 -23.26
N VAL A 404 -2.73 36.20 -22.49
CA VAL A 404 -4.08 36.61 -22.07
C VAL A 404 -4.71 37.49 -23.14
N LEU A 405 -5.75 36.97 -23.80
CA LEU A 405 -6.38 37.56 -24.99
C LEU A 405 -7.37 38.69 -24.67
N VAL A 406 -7.87 38.76 -23.43
CA VAL A 406 -8.78 39.82 -23.00
C VAL A 406 -8.01 41.14 -22.85
N PRO A 407 -8.48 42.27 -23.42
CA PRO A 407 -7.87 43.58 -23.21
C PRO A 407 -7.97 44.00 -21.73
N ALA A 408 -6.91 44.64 -21.20
CA ALA A 408 -6.95 45.19 -19.86
C ALA A 408 -8.09 46.22 -19.76
N LYS A 409 -8.99 46.08 -18.77
CA LYS A 409 -9.93 47.16 -18.45
C LYS A 409 -9.11 48.39 -18.10
N ALA A 410 -9.23 49.44 -18.91
CA ALA A 410 -8.89 50.78 -18.44
C ALA A 410 -9.82 51.09 -17.25
N GLU A 411 -9.23 51.51 -16.14
CA GLU A 411 -9.97 51.93 -14.94
C GLU A 411 -10.95 53.06 -15.22
#